data_AF-A0A969J2Z0-F1
#
_entry.id   AF-A0A969J2Z0-F1
#
_cell.length_a   1.000
_cell.length_b   1.000
_cell.length_c   1.000
_cell.angle_alpha   90.00
_cell.angle_beta   90.00
_cell.angle_gamma   90.00
#
_symmetry.space_group_name_H-M   'P 1'
#
loop_
_entity.id
_entity.type
_entity.pdbx_description
1 polymer ?
#
loop_
_entity_poly.entity_id
_entity_poly.type
_entity_poly.pdbx_seq_one_letter_code
_entity_poly.pdbx_strand_id
1 'polypeptide(L)'
;MPASSEFIALCQSQVALLTEGLGAVLSIVYLTDEFTEVASAKLVPIVAYPEAVADWGDDQIFLLLSRGQRLSNPDRLLPSAALPSSRSTASTSADGLESDLEADTHPLHAAKQALLRQQQIVLPLMHEDVVMGLLVTARADRAWNESEQTQIKQIAETLAIACILDQRAQWLAQDQLQQRLLREQRHDVFDNLLHQFRNPLTALRTFGKLLAKRLRPGDTNRNVAEGIVRESDRLQELLKQFDAAIDLDEYDLYHWLNPATEANS
;
A
#
# COMPACT_ATOMS: atom_id res chain seq x y z
N MET A 1 3.30 -2.88 2.87
CA MET A 1 3.60 -1.52 2.33
C MET A 1 2.63 -0.50 2.91
N PRO A 2 3.09 0.68 3.41
CA PRO A 2 2.18 1.72 3.89
C PRO A 2 1.38 2.34 2.74
N ALA A 3 0.14 2.76 3.03
CA ALA A 3 -0.69 3.47 2.06
C ALA A 3 -0.03 4.77 1.56
N SER A 4 -0.26 5.11 0.29
CA SER A 4 0.23 6.38 -0.25
C SER A 4 -0.51 7.58 0.35
N SER A 5 0.12 8.76 0.30
CA SER A 5 -0.51 10.00 0.73
C SER A 5 -1.77 10.35 -0.08
N GLU A 6 -1.81 9.99 -1.37
CA GLU A 6 -2.96 10.21 -2.23
C GLU A 6 -4.14 9.32 -1.83
N PHE A 7 -3.87 8.05 -1.53
CA PHE A 7 -4.89 7.13 -1.02
C PHE A 7 -5.41 7.58 0.35
N ILE A 8 -4.53 8.01 1.25
CA ILE A 8 -4.92 8.55 2.57
C ILE A 8 -5.82 9.78 2.39
N ALA A 9 -5.48 10.71 1.51
CA ALA A 9 -6.30 11.89 1.22
C ALA A 9 -7.67 11.53 0.66
N LEU A 10 -7.74 10.51 -0.22
CA LEU A 10 -9.00 9.97 -0.72
C LEU A 10 -9.84 9.38 0.41
N CYS A 11 -9.25 8.56 1.28
CA CYS A 11 -9.92 8.01 2.46
C CYS A 11 -10.47 9.12 3.37
N GLN A 12 -9.70 10.17 3.62
CA GLN A 12 -10.15 11.32 4.42
C GLN A 12 -11.34 12.03 3.77
N SER A 13 -11.32 12.22 2.45
CA SER A 13 -12.45 12.80 1.71
C SER A 13 -13.72 11.94 1.80
N GLN A 14 -13.58 10.61 1.65
CA GLN A 14 -14.71 9.68 1.80
C GLN A 14 -15.26 9.66 3.23
N VAL A 15 -14.38 9.74 4.24
CA VAL A 15 -14.78 9.88 5.64
C VAL A 15 -15.50 11.20 5.89
N ALA A 16 -15.03 12.31 5.31
CA ALA A 16 -15.72 13.60 5.40
C ALA A 16 -17.14 13.55 4.81
N LEU A 17 -17.34 12.83 3.71
CA LEU A 17 -18.68 12.60 3.13
C LEU A 17 -19.58 11.80 4.09
N LEU A 18 -19.04 10.79 4.77
CA LEU A 18 -19.78 10.04 5.79
C LEU A 18 -20.17 10.93 6.97
N THR A 19 -19.28 11.81 7.42
CA THR A 19 -19.51 12.64 8.61
C THR A 19 -20.43 13.82 8.33
N GLU A 20 -20.16 14.57 7.26
CA GLU A 20 -20.90 15.80 6.93
C GLU A 20 -22.19 15.51 6.15
N GLY A 21 -22.15 14.55 5.23
CA GLY A 21 -23.29 14.22 4.37
C GLY A 21 -24.29 13.27 5.04
N LEU A 22 -23.77 12.27 5.77
CA LEU A 22 -24.55 11.15 6.31
C LEU A 22 -24.73 11.20 7.84
N GLY A 23 -24.05 12.14 8.50
CA GLY A 23 -24.14 12.35 9.95
C GLY A 23 -23.40 11.31 10.77
N ALA A 24 -22.40 10.63 10.20
CA ALA A 24 -21.56 9.70 10.94
C ALA A 24 -20.81 10.44 12.06
N VAL A 25 -20.90 9.92 13.28
CA VAL A 25 -20.15 10.40 14.45
C VAL A 25 -18.84 9.64 14.60
N LEU A 26 -18.73 8.50 13.91
CA LEU A 26 -17.57 7.64 13.89
C LEU A 26 -17.33 7.14 12.47
N SER A 27 -16.10 7.19 11.97
CA SER A 27 -15.72 6.51 10.73
C SER A 27 -14.24 6.12 10.76
N ILE A 28 -13.94 4.85 10.57
CA ILE A 28 -12.58 4.31 10.59
C ILE A 28 -12.38 3.42 9.36
N VAL A 29 -11.26 3.63 8.66
CA VAL A 29 -10.81 2.78 7.56
C VAL A 29 -9.60 1.99 8.02
N TYR A 30 -9.76 0.67 8.09
CA TYR A 30 -8.70 -0.28 8.37
C TYR A 30 -8.23 -0.91 7.08
N LEU A 31 -6.92 -1.07 6.90
CA LEU A 31 -6.35 -1.99 5.91
C LEU A 31 -5.68 -3.16 6.60
N THR A 32 -5.60 -4.26 5.87
CA THR A 32 -4.82 -5.44 6.27
C THR A 32 -3.34 -5.21 6.00
N ASP A 33 -2.50 -5.52 6.99
CA ASP A 33 -1.05 -5.52 6.85
C ASP A 33 -0.60 -6.84 6.25
N GLU A 34 -0.47 -6.84 4.92
CA GLU A 34 0.01 -7.93 4.05
C GLU A 34 -0.74 -9.27 4.19
N PHE A 35 -0.97 -9.93 3.04
CA PHE A 35 -1.56 -11.26 2.97
C PHE A 35 -0.56 -12.30 3.49
N THR A 36 -0.35 -12.32 4.80
CA THR A 36 0.28 -13.45 5.48
C THR A 36 -0.72 -14.60 5.46
N GLU A 37 -0.41 -15.62 4.65
CA GLU A 37 -1.12 -16.88 4.69
C GLU A 37 -1.12 -17.38 6.15
N VAL A 38 -2.32 -17.68 6.65
CA VAL A 38 -2.62 -18.34 7.93
C VAL A 38 -2.69 -17.41 9.16
N ALA A 39 -3.89 -16.84 9.32
CA ALA A 39 -4.62 -16.71 10.59
C ALA A 39 -4.57 -15.41 11.43
N SER A 40 -3.84 -14.36 11.05
CA SER A 40 -4.06 -13.05 11.68
C SER A 40 -3.58 -11.88 10.83
N ALA A 41 -4.34 -11.52 9.79
CA ALA A 41 -4.13 -10.25 9.09
C ALA A 41 -4.33 -9.11 10.10
N LYS A 42 -3.25 -8.40 10.42
CA LYS A 42 -3.28 -7.30 11.38
C LYS A 42 -3.98 -6.12 10.72
N LEU A 43 -5.05 -5.63 11.33
CA LEU A 43 -5.77 -4.45 10.86
C LEU A 43 -5.07 -3.19 11.36
N VAL A 44 -4.65 -2.34 10.43
CA VAL A 44 -4.01 -1.05 10.72
C VAL A 44 -4.98 0.07 10.37
N PRO A 45 -5.35 0.94 11.32
CA PRO A 45 -6.18 2.10 11.02
C PRO A 45 -5.39 3.10 10.18
N ILE A 46 -5.92 3.48 9.03
CA ILE A 46 -5.28 4.46 8.12
C ILE A 46 -5.91 5.83 8.28
N VAL A 47 -7.24 5.87 8.43
CA VAL A 47 -8.00 7.08 8.70
C VAL A 47 -9.00 6.77 9.81
N ALA A 48 -9.05 7.63 10.82
CA ALA A 48 -10.02 7.56 11.89
C ALA A 48 -10.63 8.94 12.11
N TYR A 49 -11.96 8.98 12.24
CA TYR A 49 -12.71 10.15 12.62
C TYR A 49 -13.66 9.81 13.78
N PRO A 50 -13.66 10.61 14.86
CA PRO A 50 -12.62 11.59 15.23
C PRO A 50 -11.21 10.97 15.29
N GLU A 51 -10.15 11.76 15.11
CA GLU A 51 -8.76 11.26 15.05
C GLU A 51 -8.35 10.44 16.29
N ALA A 52 -8.92 10.75 17.46
CA ALA A 52 -8.66 10.06 18.71
C ALA A 52 -9.20 8.62 18.76
N VAL A 53 -10.08 8.21 17.84
CA VAL A 53 -10.82 6.93 17.96
C VAL A 53 -10.00 5.72 17.53
N ALA A 54 -8.82 5.89 16.93
CA ALA A 54 -7.95 4.77 16.58
C ALA A 54 -7.61 3.87 17.80
N ASP A 55 -7.61 4.43 19.02
CA ASP A 55 -7.27 3.74 20.28
C ASP A 55 -8.46 3.43 21.20
N TRP A 56 -9.71 3.63 20.73
CA TRP A 56 -10.88 3.51 21.59
C TRP A 56 -11.36 2.06 21.75
N GLY A 57 -11.72 1.71 22.98
CA GLY A 57 -12.47 0.48 23.28
C GLY A 57 -13.99 0.64 23.14
N ASP A 58 -14.72 -0.48 23.12
CA ASP A 58 -16.18 -0.56 22.93
C ASP A 58 -16.99 0.31 23.90
N ASP A 59 -16.51 0.55 25.13
CA ASP A 59 -17.17 1.43 26.10
C ASP A 59 -17.17 2.90 25.68
N GLN A 60 -16.08 3.36 25.07
CA GLN A 60 -15.93 4.74 24.62
C GLN A 60 -16.78 4.99 23.37
N ILE A 61 -16.80 4.02 22.44
CA ILE A 61 -17.68 4.03 21.26
C ILE A 61 -19.14 4.07 21.70
N PHE A 62 -19.54 3.22 22.63
CA PHE A 62 -20.90 3.22 23.17
C PHE A 62 -21.27 4.54 23.85
N LEU A 63 -20.36 5.14 24.63
CA LEU A 63 -20.59 6.45 25.27
C LEU A 63 -20.78 7.57 24.24
N LEU A 64 -20.05 7.56 23.13
CA LEU A 64 -20.28 8.51 22.03
C LEU A 64 -21.67 8.34 21.41
N LEU A 65 -22.03 7.09 21.08
CA LEU A 65 -23.29 6.78 20.43
C LEU A 65 -24.50 7.09 21.33
N SER A 66 -24.39 6.78 22.62
CA SER A 66 -25.44 7.10 23.60
C SER A 66 -25.51 8.59 23.97
N ARG A 67 -24.42 9.38 23.79
CA ARG A 67 -24.45 10.84 23.95
C ARG A 67 -25.21 11.53 22.81
N GLY A 68 -25.08 11.07 21.57
CA GLY A 68 -25.83 11.66 20.45
C GLY A 68 -27.35 11.41 20.53
N GLN A 69 -27.78 10.30 21.15
CA GLN A 69 -29.20 10.09 21.48
C GLN A 69 -29.78 11.14 22.44
N ARG A 70 -28.98 11.70 23.36
CA ARG A 70 -29.46 12.74 24.30
C ARG A 70 -29.67 14.09 23.63
N LEU A 71 -28.93 14.38 22.55
CA LEU A 71 -29.05 15.62 21.79
C LEU A 71 -30.17 15.56 20.74
N SER A 72 -30.49 14.35 20.25
CA SER A 72 -31.57 14.10 19.27
C SER A 72 -32.95 13.91 19.90
N ASN A 73 -33.05 13.95 21.24
CA ASN A 73 -34.33 13.94 21.95
C ASN A 73 -34.61 15.37 22.48
N PRO A 74 -35.33 16.24 21.74
CA PRO A 74 -35.59 17.61 22.18
C PRO A 74 -36.57 17.73 23.36
N ASP A 75 -37.06 16.63 23.93
CA ASP A 75 -38.02 16.67 25.04
C ASP A 75 -37.59 15.79 26.22
N ARG A 76 -36.78 16.37 27.12
CA ARG A 76 -36.91 16.24 28.58
C ARG A 76 -35.91 17.14 29.30
N LEU A 77 -36.06 18.45 29.10
CA LEU A 77 -35.61 19.42 30.09
C LEU A 77 -36.62 19.38 31.25
N LEU A 78 -36.42 18.47 32.20
CA LEU A 78 -36.93 18.70 33.55
C LEU A 78 -35.77 19.25 34.40
N PRO A 79 -35.89 20.48 34.93
CA PRO A 79 -34.89 21.02 35.83
C PRO A 79 -34.90 20.22 37.14
N SER A 80 -33.70 19.93 37.61
CA SER A 80 -33.37 19.47 38.96
C SER A 80 -34.17 20.25 40.00
N ALA A 81 -35.17 19.59 40.61
CA ALA A 81 -35.83 20.09 41.80
C ALA A 81 -35.18 19.43 43.01
N ALA A 82 -34.56 20.28 43.81
CA ALA A 82 -33.88 20.02 45.08
C ALA A 82 -34.55 18.95 45.96
N LEU A 83 -33.72 18.06 46.48
CA LEU A 83 -34.00 17.31 47.71
C LEU A 83 -34.03 18.27 48.91
N PRO A 84 -34.99 18.09 49.83
CA PRO A 84 -34.70 18.24 51.24
C PRO A 84 -34.79 16.89 51.97
N SER A 85 -33.85 16.74 52.88
CA SER A 85 -33.59 15.60 53.75
C SER A 85 -34.79 15.14 54.58
N SER A 86 -34.97 13.83 54.76
CA SER A 86 -35.59 13.30 55.98
C SER A 86 -35.16 11.84 56.29
N ARG A 87 -34.35 11.76 57.36
CA ARG A 87 -34.28 10.76 58.45
C ARG A 87 -34.56 9.26 58.18
N SER A 88 -33.47 8.50 58.35
CA SER A 88 -33.26 7.31 59.20
C SER A 88 -34.46 6.54 59.78
N THR A 89 -34.48 5.23 59.50
CA THR A 89 -34.53 4.03 60.40
C THR A 89 -34.76 2.81 59.47
N ALA A 90 -34.20 1.61 59.59
CA ALA A 90 -33.47 0.88 60.62
C ALA A 90 -32.60 -0.22 59.98
N SER A 91 -31.69 -0.74 60.79
CA SER A 91 -30.82 -1.92 60.65
C SER A 91 -31.52 -3.21 60.20
N THR A 92 -30.79 -4.22 59.66
CA THR A 92 -30.31 -5.41 60.41
C THR A 92 -29.42 -6.32 59.53
N SER A 93 -28.30 -6.76 60.15
CA SER A 93 -27.47 -7.97 59.99
C SER A 93 -26.78 -8.36 58.67
N ALA A 94 -25.46 -8.47 58.81
CA ALA A 94 -24.51 -9.27 58.06
C ALA A 94 -24.78 -10.78 58.14
N ASP A 95 -24.40 -11.52 57.10
CA ASP A 95 -23.41 -12.60 57.22
C ASP A 95 -22.86 -13.00 55.84
N GLY A 96 -21.64 -13.52 55.80
CA GLY A 96 -20.87 -13.71 54.57
C GLY A 96 -21.02 -15.06 53.85
N LEU A 97 -20.20 -15.18 52.80
CA LEU A 97 -19.56 -16.38 52.20
C LEU A 97 -19.67 -16.43 50.66
N GLU A 98 -18.52 -16.13 50.06
CA GLU A 98 -17.86 -16.76 48.90
C GLU A 98 -18.66 -17.42 47.76
N SER A 99 -18.31 -16.94 46.55
CA SER A 99 -18.04 -17.72 45.34
C SER A 99 -19.11 -18.67 44.84
N ASP A 100 -19.82 -18.27 43.78
CA ASP A 100 -20.05 -19.17 42.65
C ASP A 100 -20.11 -18.41 41.32
N LEU A 101 -19.46 -19.01 40.34
CA LEU A 101 -19.37 -18.60 38.94
C LEU A 101 -20.72 -18.79 38.26
N GLU A 102 -21.47 -17.72 38.03
CA GLU A 102 -22.49 -17.71 36.97
C GLU A 102 -22.36 -16.41 36.15
N ALA A 103 -22.22 -16.59 34.84
CA ALA A 103 -22.14 -15.52 33.87
C ALA A 103 -23.51 -14.82 33.78
N ASP A 104 -23.74 -13.90 34.71
CA ASP A 104 -24.79 -12.88 34.61
C ASP A 104 -24.50 -12.02 33.39
N THR A 105 -25.02 -12.45 32.26
CA THR A 105 -25.07 -11.65 31.03
C THR A 105 -26.13 -10.59 31.28
N HIS A 106 -25.74 -9.55 32.03
CA HIS A 106 -26.63 -8.47 32.46
C HIS A 106 -27.41 -7.92 31.24
N PRO A 107 -28.74 -7.70 31.36
CA PRO A 107 -29.59 -7.23 30.27
C PRO A 107 -29.10 -5.90 29.66
N LEU A 108 -28.35 -5.11 30.44
CA LEU A 108 -27.71 -3.87 30.00
C LEU A 108 -26.65 -4.11 28.91
N HIS A 109 -25.88 -5.20 29.00
CA HIS A 109 -24.85 -5.54 28.03
C HIS A 109 -25.45 -6.01 26.71
N ALA A 110 -26.52 -6.81 26.76
CA ALA A 110 -27.28 -7.22 25.57
C ALA A 110 -27.92 -6.00 24.87
N ALA A 111 -28.51 -5.08 25.63
CA ALA A 111 -29.06 -3.84 25.08
C ALA A 111 -27.99 -2.94 24.45
N LYS A 112 -26.81 -2.82 25.09
CA LYS A 112 -25.64 -2.11 24.57
C LYS A 112 -25.22 -2.66 23.20
N GLN A 113 -25.05 -3.97 23.09
CA GLN A 113 -24.67 -4.62 21.82
C GLN A 113 -25.73 -4.47 20.73
N ALA A 114 -27.01 -4.55 21.08
CA ALA A 114 -28.10 -4.38 20.12
C ALA A 114 -28.12 -2.96 19.52
N LEU A 115 -27.89 -1.94 20.36
CA LEU A 115 -27.81 -0.55 19.90
C LEU A 115 -26.60 -0.33 18.98
N LEU A 116 -25.43 -0.85 19.39
CA LEU A 116 -24.21 -0.80 18.57
C LEU A 116 -24.46 -1.41 17.19
N ARG A 117 -25.09 -2.59 17.11
CA ARG A 117 -25.41 -3.26 15.82
C ARG A 117 -26.38 -2.48 14.93
N GLN A 118 -27.25 -1.66 15.47
CA GLN A 118 -28.21 -0.87 14.68
C GLN A 118 -27.60 0.45 14.17
N GLN A 119 -26.66 1.00 14.93
CA GLN A 119 -26.07 2.32 14.70
C GLN A 119 -24.71 2.25 14.01
N GLN A 120 -24.06 1.08 14.03
CA GLN A 120 -22.78 0.81 13.40
C GLN A 120 -22.96 -0.08 12.18
N ILE A 121 -22.31 0.29 11.09
CA ILE A 121 -22.13 -0.53 9.90
C ILE A 121 -20.65 -0.86 9.76
N VAL A 122 -20.38 -2.13 9.51
CA VAL A 122 -19.04 -2.64 9.19
C VAL A 122 -19.12 -3.26 7.81
N LEU A 123 -18.38 -2.71 6.86
CA LEU A 123 -18.30 -3.23 5.50
C LEU A 123 -16.86 -3.64 5.16
N PRO A 124 -16.67 -4.83 4.56
CA PRO A 124 -15.35 -5.22 4.10
C PRO A 124 -15.01 -4.43 2.83
N LEU A 125 -13.76 -3.99 2.73
CA LEU A 125 -13.19 -3.45 1.50
C LEU A 125 -12.72 -4.63 0.67
N MET A 126 -13.57 -5.11 -0.24
CA MET A 126 -13.29 -6.27 -1.08
C MET A 126 -13.33 -5.96 -2.56
N HIS A 127 -12.50 -6.67 -3.32
CA HIS A 127 -12.49 -6.64 -4.77
C HIS A 127 -12.00 -7.99 -5.26
N GLU A 128 -12.71 -8.57 -6.25
CA GLU A 128 -12.39 -9.89 -6.81
C GLU A 128 -12.15 -10.97 -5.73
N ASP A 129 -13.04 -11.04 -4.73
CA ASP A 129 -13.05 -12.00 -3.61
C ASP A 129 -11.88 -11.90 -2.62
N VAL A 130 -11.05 -10.86 -2.72
CA VAL A 130 -9.98 -10.57 -1.76
C VAL A 130 -10.45 -9.51 -0.77
N VAL A 131 -10.20 -9.70 0.54
CA VAL A 131 -10.44 -8.69 1.59
C VAL A 131 -9.17 -7.87 1.78
N MET A 132 -9.23 -6.57 1.48
CA MET A 132 -8.10 -5.66 1.67
C MET A 132 -8.19 -4.90 3.00
N GLY A 133 -9.38 -4.78 3.57
CA GLY A 133 -9.61 -3.96 4.76
C GLY A 133 -11.06 -3.92 5.21
N LEU A 134 -11.37 -3.00 6.13
CA LEU A 134 -12.72 -2.75 6.63
C LEU A 134 -13.01 -1.26 6.75
N LEU A 135 -14.23 -0.87 6.36
CA LEU A 135 -14.84 0.40 6.70
C LEU A 135 -15.78 0.19 7.88
N VAL A 136 -15.53 0.92 8.97
CA VAL A 136 -16.39 0.97 10.14
C VAL A 136 -16.99 2.36 10.23
N THR A 137 -18.31 2.50 10.18
CA THR A 137 -18.98 3.78 10.36
C THR A 137 -20.11 3.64 11.36
N ALA A 138 -20.28 4.64 12.24
CA ALA A 138 -21.35 4.64 13.22
C ALA A 138 -21.97 6.02 13.41
N ARG A 139 -23.25 6.02 13.76
CA ARG A 139 -24.04 7.22 13.95
C ARG A 139 -24.84 7.17 15.24
N ALA A 140 -24.93 8.29 15.94
CA ALA A 140 -25.44 8.33 17.31
C ALA A 140 -26.94 8.62 17.46
N ASP A 141 -27.61 9.17 16.44
CA ASP A 141 -29.01 9.61 16.52
C ASP A 141 -30.01 8.50 16.13
N ARG A 142 -29.85 7.89 14.94
CA ARG A 142 -30.77 6.88 14.38
C ARG A 142 -30.03 5.80 13.58
N ALA A 143 -30.69 4.66 13.39
CA ALA A 143 -30.23 3.59 12.50
C ALA A 143 -30.13 4.07 11.03
N TRP A 144 -29.27 3.43 10.25
CA TRP A 144 -29.07 3.73 8.84
C TRP A 144 -30.25 3.28 7.98
N ASN A 145 -30.78 4.15 7.14
CA ASN A 145 -31.83 3.79 6.18
C ASN A 145 -31.24 3.09 4.93
N GLU A 146 -32.09 2.51 4.07
CA GLU A 146 -31.63 1.75 2.88
C GLU A 146 -30.80 2.59 1.90
N SER A 147 -31.18 3.87 1.69
CA SER A 147 -30.43 4.77 0.80
C SER A 147 -29.03 5.11 1.35
N GLU A 148 -28.94 5.36 2.66
CA GLU A 148 -27.69 5.66 3.36
C GLU A 148 -26.80 4.41 3.36
N GLN A 149 -27.37 3.22 3.64
CA GLN A 149 -26.66 1.95 3.53
C GLN A 149 -26.11 1.71 2.13
N THR A 150 -26.89 2.02 1.09
CA THR A 150 -26.45 1.92 -0.30
C THR A 150 -25.30 2.87 -0.58
N GLN A 151 -25.35 4.12 -0.09
CA GLN A 151 -24.25 5.08 -0.22
C GLN A 151 -22.99 4.63 0.52
N ILE A 152 -23.12 4.14 1.76
CA ILE A 152 -21.99 3.61 2.54
C ILE A 152 -21.36 2.42 1.81
N LYS A 153 -22.18 1.56 1.19
CA LYS A 153 -21.70 0.46 0.36
C LYS A 153 -20.91 0.95 -0.86
N GLN A 154 -21.42 1.95 -1.58
CA GLN A 154 -20.72 2.56 -2.72
C GLN A 154 -19.40 3.22 -2.30
N ILE A 155 -19.35 3.84 -1.12
CA ILE A 155 -18.12 4.38 -0.53
C ILE A 155 -17.13 3.24 -0.25
N ALA A 156 -17.57 2.14 0.37
CA ALA A 156 -16.72 0.98 0.60
C ALA A 156 -16.18 0.36 -0.70
N GLU A 157 -17.02 0.24 -1.73
CA GLU A 157 -16.61 -0.24 -3.07
C GLU A 157 -15.59 0.70 -3.72
N THR A 158 -15.78 2.02 -3.60
CA THR A 158 -14.85 3.03 -4.11
C THR A 158 -13.50 2.96 -3.41
N LEU A 159 -13.51 2.84 -2.08
CA LEU A 159 -12.29 2.67 -1.27
C LEU A 159 -11.56 1.36 -1.61
N ALA A 160 -12.29 0.27 -1.85
CA ALA A 160 -11.71 -1.01 -2.26
C ALA A 160 -10.99 -0.90 -3.62
N ILE A 161 -11.61 -0.25 -4.61
CA ILE A 161 -10.99 -0.01 -5.93
C ILE A 161 -9.76 0.90 -5.78
N ALA A 162 -9.88 2.00 -5.04
CA ALA A 162 -8.78 2.93 -4.82
C ALA A 162 -7.58 2.25 -4.14
N CYS A 163 -7.83 1.33 -3.19
CA CYS A 163 -6.80 0.57 -2.50
C CYS A 163 -5.99 -0.29 -3.48
N ILE A 164 -6.65 -0.96 -4.42
CA ILE A 164 -5.96 -1.78 -5.44
C ILE A 164 -5.19 -0.93 -6.42
N LEU A 165 -5.73 0.22 -6.83
CA LEU A 165 -5.01 1.14 -7.70
C LEU A 165 -3.74 1.66 -7.02
N ASP A 166 -3.82 1.98 -5.73
CA ASP A 166 -2.67 2.39 -4.92
C ASP A 166 -1.61 1.29 -4.84
N GLN A 167 -2.01 0.05 -4.50
CA GLN A 167 -1.11 -1.10 -4.45
C GLN A 167 -0.43 -1.38 -5.80
N ARG A 168 -1.20 -1.34 -6.90
CA ARG A 168 -0.66 -1.54 -8.25
C ARG A 168 0.32 -0.44 -8.62
N ALA A 169 0.02 0.82 -8.32
CA ALA A 169 0.90 1.94 -8.59
C ALA A 169 2.23 1.81 -7.82
N GLN A 170 2.16 1.45 -6.53
CA GLN A 170 3.34 1.22 -5.71
C GLN A 170 4.18 0.05 -6.21
N TRP A 171 3.54 -1.06 -6.59
CA TRP A 171 4.23 -2.22 -7.16
C TRP A 171 4.95 -1.86 -8.47
N LEU A 172 4.27 -1.15 -9.38
CA LEU A 172 4.87 -0.69 -10.63
C LEU A 172 6.07 0.23 -10.38
N ALA A 173 5.97 1.16 -9.42
CA ALA A 173 7.07 2.05 -9.08
C ALA A 173 8.28 1.29 -8.53
N GLN A 174 8.05 0.27 -7.70
CA GLN A 174 9.10 -0.59 -7.15
C GLN A 174 9.77 -1.44 -8.22
N ASP A 175 8.97 -2.08 -9.09
CA ASP A 175 9.48 -2.89 -10.20
C ASP A 175 10.34 -2.04 -11.14
N GLN A 176 9.88 -0.84 -11.51
CA GLN A 176 10.67 0.09 -12.33
C GLN A 176 11.99 0.47 -11.68
N LEU A 177 12.00 0.74 -10.37
CA LEU A 177 13.22 1.06 -9.65
C LEU A 177 14.19 -0.12 -9.63
N GLN A 178 13.67 -1.33 -9.38
CA GLN A 178 14.46 -2.55 -9.41
C GLN A 178 15.06 -2.81 -10.79
N GLN A 179 14.28 -2.63 -11.86
CA GLN A 179 14.75 -2.76 -13.22
C GLN A 179 15.87 -1.77 -13.54
N ARG A 180 15.75 -0.50 -13.10
CA ARG A 180 16.80 0.51 -13.28
C ARG A 180 18.09 0.09 -12.60
N LEU A 181 18.03 -0.34 -11.34
CA LEU A 181 19.20 -0.82 -10.60
C LEU A 181 19.87 -2.02 -11.28
N LEU A 182 19.08 -2.98 -11.78
CA LEU A 182 19.61 -4.13 -12.52
C LEU A 182 20.23 -3.73 -13.85
N ARG A 183 19.66 -2.74 -14.55
CA ARG A 183 20.23 -2.19 -15.79
C ARG A 183 21.58 -1.54 -15.51
N GLU A 184 21.66 -0.65 -14.53
CA GLU A 184 22.90 0.02 -14.13
C GLU A 184 23.99 -1.00 -13.77
N GLN A 185 23.67 -2.01 -12.95
CA GLN A 185 24.61 -3.09 -12.61
C GLN A 185 25.07 -3.87 -13.84
N ARG A 186 24.16 -4.15 -14.77
CA ARG A 186 24.48 -4.86 -16.02
C ARG A 186 25.39 -4.02 -16.91
N HIS A 187 25.14 -2.72 -17.03
CA HIS A 187 26.00 -1.79 -17.76
C HIS A 187 27.39 -1.74 -17.14
N ASP A 188 27.52 -1.57 -15.82
CA ASP A 188 28.81 -1.59 -15.13
C ASP A 188 29.59 -2.90 -15.39
N VAL A 189 28.92 -4.05 -15.37
CA VAL A 189 29.54 -5.35 -15.66
C VAL A 189 30.00 -5.41 -17.12
N PHE A 190 29.17 -4.97 -18.07
CA PHE A 190 29.55 -4.96 -19.48
C PHE A 190 30.72 -4.03 -19.74
N ASP A 191 30.70 -2.81 -19.22
CA ASP A 191 31.80 -1.85 -19.36
C ASP A 191 33.11 -2.44 -18.85
N ASN A 192 33.09 -3.05 -17.66
CA ASN A 192 34.24 -3.73 -17.09
C ASN A 192 34.74 -4.87 -17.98
N LEU A 193 33.85 -5.70 -18.53
CA LEU A 193 34.22 -6.79 -19.43
C LEU A 193 34.80 -6.29 -20.76
N LEU A 194 34.21 -5.23 -21.35
CA LEU A 194 34.70 -4.64 -22.58
C LEU A 194 36.08 -4.01 -22.38
N HIS A 195 36.29 -3.31 -21.26
CA HIS A 195 37.61 -2.84 -20.87
C HIS A 195 38.60 -4.01 -20.71
N GLN A 196 38.22 -5.08 -20.03
CA GLN A 196 39.06 -6.26 -19.87
C GLN A 196 39.37 -6.95 -21.21
N PHE A 197 38.48 -6.89 -22.20
CA PHE A 197 38.69 -7.47 -23.53
C PHE A 197 39.55 -6.58 -24.46
N ARG A 198 39.48 -5.24 -24.32
CA ARG A 198 40.34 -4.30 -25.06
C ARG A 198 41.83 -4.52 -24.76
N ASN A 199 42.16 -4.87 -23.52
CA ASN A 199 43.54 -5.11 -23.08
C ASN A 199 44.24 -6.26 -23.84
N PRO A 200 43.71 -7.50 -23.88
CA PRO A 200 44.32 -8.60 -24.62
C PRO A 200 44.31 -8.35 -26.14
N LEU A 201 43.29 -7.71 -26.72
CA LEU A 201 43.32 -7.33 -28.14
C LEU A 201 44.48 -6.37 -28.45
N THR A 202 44.71 -5.38 -27.57
CA THR A 202 45.83 -4.43 -27.71
C THR A 202 47.17 -5.15 -27.61
N ALA A 203 47.30 -6.11 -26.68
CA ALA A 203 48.51 -6.93 -26.56
C ALA A 203 48.73 -7.79 -27.81
N LEU A 204 47.67 -8.45 -28.30
CA LEU A 204 47.69 -9.30 -29.49
C LEU A 204 48.12 -8.52 -30.72
N ARG A 205 47.55 -7.31 -30.92
CA ARG A 205 47.95 -6.36 -31.96
C ARG A 205 49.43 -5.98 -31.85
N THR A 206 49.91 -5.69 -30.65
CA THR A 206 51.30 -5.28 -30.40
C THR A 206 52.27 -6.42 -30.70
N PHE A 207 52.00 -7.63 -30.21
CA PHE A 207 52.81 -8.80 -30.48
C PHE A 207 52.81 -9.16 -31.97
N GLY A 208 51.65 -9.09 -32.64
CA GLY A 208 51.54 -9.31 -34.08
C GLY A 208 52.41 -8.33 -34.89
N LYS A 209 52.36 -7.03 -34.57
CA LYS A 209 53.19 -6.00 -35.23
C LYS A 209 54.70 -6.23 -34.99
N LEU A 210 55.10 -6.58 -33.77
CA LEU A 210 56.48 -6.90 -33.45
C LEU A 210 56.97 -8.15 -34.21
N LEU A 211 56.12 -9.17 -34.30
CA LEU A 211 56.41 -10.40 -35.03
C LEU A 211 56.57 -10.14 -36.53
N ALA A 212 55.65 -9.39 -37.15
CA ALA A 212 55.73 -9.01 -38.56
C ALA A 212 57.01 -8.22 -38.87
N LYS A 213 57.45 -7.34 -37.96
CA LYS A 213 58.71 -6.58 -38.09
C LYS A 213 59.96 -7.46 -37.98
N ARG A 214 59.91 -8.58 -37.26
CA ARG A 214 61.05 -9.50 -37.12
C ARG A 214 61.21 -10.48 -38.28
N LEU A 215 60.15 -10.72 -39.05
CA LEU A 215 60.14 -11.68 -40.16
C LEU A 215 60.60 -11.03 -41.47
N ARG A 216 61.32 -11.80 -42.30
CA ARG A 216 61.90 -11.29 -43.56
C ARG A 216 60.80 -11.01 -44.61
N PRO A 217 61.01 -10.05 -45.52
CA PRO A 217 60.12 -9.86 -46.66
C PRO A 217 60.08 -11.14 -47.51
N GLY A 218 58.88 -11.69 -47.73
CA GLY A 218 58.67 -12.96 -48.46
C GLY A 218 58.50 -14.21 -47.59
N ASP A 219 58.66 -14.10 -46.26
CA ASP A 219 58.38 -15.19 -45.33
C ASP A 219 56.85 -15.41 -45.20
N THR A 220 56.37 -16.64 -45.41
CA THR A 220 54.96 -17.00 -45.27
C THR A 220 54.42 -16.71 -43.88
N ASN A 221 55.23 -16.84 -42.83
CA ASN A 221 54.83 -16.54 -41.46
C ASN A 221 54.61 -15.04 -41.24
N ARG A 222 55.20 -14.18 -42.08
CA ARG A 222 54.96 -12.73 -42.01
C ARG A 222 53.53 -12.39 -42.41
N ASN A 223 53.00 -13.04 -43.44
CA ASN A 223 51.59 -12.90 -43.85
C ASN A 223 50.65 -13.35 -42.73
N VAL A 224 51.01 -14.39 -41.98
CA VAL A 224 50.23 -14.84 -40.80
C VAL A 224 50.26 -13.77 -39.70
N ALA A 225 51.44 -13.23 -39.37
CA ALA A 225 51.56 -12.16 -38.37
C ALA A 225 50.78 -10.89 -38.77
N GLU A 226 50.80 -10.51 -40.04
CA GLU A 226 50.00 -9.41 -40.57
C GLU A 226 48.49 -9.71 -40.53
N GLY A 227 48.09 -10.95 -40.82
CA GLY A 227 46.71 -11.42 -40.67
C GLY A 227 46.20 -11.36 -39.23
N ILE A 228 47.03 -11.72 -38.26
CA ILE A 228 46.73 -11.60 -36.82
C ILE A 228 46.47 -10.14 -36.43
N VAL A 229 47.28 -9.20 -36.92
CA VAL A 229 47.08 -7.76 -36.67
C VAL A 229 45.75 -7.30 -37.29
N ARG A 230 45.47 -7.71 -38.53
CA ARG A 230 44.22 -7.34 -39.22
C ARG A 230 42.99 -7.85 -38.46
N GLU A 231 43.01 -9.09 -37.98
CA GLU A 231 41.87 -9.65 -37.25
C GLU A 231 41.72 -9.00 -35.87
N SER A 232 42.82 -8.65 -35.20
CA SER A 232 42.76 -7.88 -33.94
C SER A 232 42.13 -6.50 -34.14
N ASP A 233 42.48 -5.81 -35.23
CA ASP A 233 41.91 -4.52 -35.59
C ASP A 233 40.40 -4.64 -35.90
N ARG A 234 40.01 -5.71 -36.60
CA ARG A 234 38.60 -6.02 -36.88
C ARG A 234 37.79 -6.31 -35.62
N LEU A 235 38.33 -7.13 -34.70
CA LEU A 235 37.70 -7.42 -33.42
C LEU A 235 37.56 -6.16 -32.57
N GLN A 236 38.55 -5.27 -32.60
CA GLN A 236 38.49 -3.99 -31.89
C GLN A 236 37.37 -3.09 -32.43
N GLU A 237 37.13 -3.11 -33.74
CA GLU A 237 36.02 -2.35 -34.36
C GLU A 237 34.65 -2.95 -34.04
N LEU A 238 34.51 -4.28 -34.09
CA LEU A 238 33.29 -4.97 -33.66
C LEU A 238 32.96 -4.70 -32.19
N LEU A 239 33.98 -4.64 -31.33
CA LEU A 239 33.79 -4.33 -29.92
C LEU A 239 33.20 -2.94 -29.70
N LYS A 240 33.57 -1.93 -30.50
CA LYS A 240 32.97 -0.59 -30.42
C LYS A 240 31.51 -0.59 -30.87
N GLN A 241 31.17 -1.40 -31.88
CA GLN A 241 29.78 -1.55 -32.33
C GLN A 241 28.92 -2.22 -31.26
N PHE A 242 29.50 -3.20 -30.54
CA PHE A 242 28.83 -3.87 -29.43
C PHE A 242 28.61 -2.93 -28.24
N ASP A 243 29.60 -2.10 -27.89
CA ASP A 243 29.51 -1.03 -26.88
C ASP A 243 28.31 -0.11 -27.18
N ALA A 244 28.27 0.44 -28.39
CA ALA A 244 27.19 1.32 -28.84
C ALA A 244 25.80 0.66 -28.90
N ALA A 245 25.74 -0.67 -29.05
CA ALA A 245 24.48 -1.41 -29.09
C ALA A 245 23.94 -1.71 -27.68
N ILE A 246 24.81 -1.79 -26.66
CA ILE A 246 24.41 -1.96 -25.26
C ILE A 246 23.83 -0.66 -24.68
N ASP A 247 24.28 0.49 -25.20
CA ASP A 247 23.78 1.82 -24.84
C ASP A 247 22.40 2.15 -25.44
N LEU A 248 21.87 1.33 -26.35
CA LEU A 248 20.52 1.50 -26.89
C LEU A 248 19.49 1.09 -25.83
N ASP A 249 18.67 2.05 -25.39
CA ASP A 249 17.55 1.75 -24.50
C ASP A 249 16.45 0.99 -25.24
N GLU A 250 15.61 0.29 -24.49
CA GLU A 250 14.46 -0.45 -25.03
C GLU A 250 13.50 0.47 -25.82
N TYR A 251 13.43 1.75 -25.45
CA TYR A 251 12.70 2.79 -26.16
C TYR A 251 13.35 3.15 -27.52
N ASP A 252 14.68 3.18 -27.58
CA ASP A 252 15.43 3.41 -28.82
C ASP A 252 15.34 2.20 -29.76
N LEU A 253 15.31 0.97 -29.21
CA LEU A 253 15.07 -0.25 -29.97
C LEU A 253 13.66 -0.28 -30.60
N TYR A 254 12.63 0.15 -29.87
CA TYR A 254 11.28 0.29 -30.43
C TYR A 254 11.21 1.36 -31.52
N HIS A 255 11.88 2.51 -31.35
CA HIS A 255 11.93 3.58 -32.36
C HIS A 255 12.71 3.16 -33.61
N TRP A 256 13.82 2.44 -33.41
CA TRP A 256 14.66 1.90 -34.49
C TRP A 256 13.97 0.79 -35.30
N LEU A 257 13.14 -0.04 -34.64
CA LEU A 257 12.35 -1.09 -35.30
C LEU A 257 11.03 -0.59 -35.92
N ASN A 258 10.53 0.57 -35.49
CA ASN A 258 9.27 1.16 -35.95
C ASN A 258 9.39 2.69 -36.22
N PRO A 259 10.13 3.11 -37.26
CA PRO A 259 10.30 4.53 -37.59
C PRO A 259 9.02 5.21 -38.14
N ALA A 260 7.90 4.48 -38.30
CA ALA A 260 6.72 4.94 -39.04
C ALA A 260 5.67 5.71 -38.21
N THR A 261 5.86 5.89 -36.90
CA THR A 261 4.82 6.45 -36.02
C THR A 261 4.84 7.97 -35.85
N GLU A 262 5.86 8.68 -36.35
CA GLU A 262 5.97 10.15 -36.19
C GLU A 262 5.51 10.98 -37.40
N ALA A 263 4.99 10.37 -38.48
CA ALA A 263 4.65 11.11 -39.70
C ALA A 263 3.20 11.68 -39.76
N ASN A 264 2.43 11.64 -38.68
CA ASN A 264 1.12 12.29 -38.62
C ASN A 264 0.91 13.00 -37.27
N SER A 265 1.40 14.23 -37.18
CA SER A 265 0.93 15.27 -36.25
C SER A 265 0.99 16.61 -36.96
#